data_AF-A0AAN8XPY9-F1
#
_entry.id   AF-A0AAN8XPY9-F1
#
_cell.length_a   1.000
_cell.length_b   1.000
_cell.length_c   1.000
_cell.angle_alpha   90.00
_cell.angle_beta   90.00
_cell.angle_gamma   90.00
#
_symmetry.space_group_name_H-M   'P 1'
#
loop_
_entity.id
_entity.type
_entity.pdbx_description
1 polymer ?
#
loop_
_entity_poly.entity_id
_entity_poly.type
_entity_poly.pdbx_seq_one_letter_code
_entity_poly.pdbx_strand_id
1 'polypeptide(L)'
;MSFSPDSKTKKDPSIDQTIVNYNRTEAVFAIIALVLMIIGFIFSCYTFNNSRYMFKRTAGGIHFLSTGSTLTVIEVVVNSIEYEKKHMPFTYPPGATHRYGYSFVLAWLVFVCNLLSGCAFFIFSRKRKGQKAPNEEIAMADCPTIIGR
;
A
#
# COMPACT_ATOMS: atom_id res chain seq x y z
N MET A 1 -22.83 -19.46 -25.57
CA MET A 1 -22.95 -18.02 -25.87
C MET A 1 -21.84 -17.30 -25.11
N SER A 2 -20.62 -17.26 -25.66
CA SER A 2 -19.51 -16.54 -25.02
C SER A 2 -19.67 -15.05 -25.30
N PHE A 3 -19.89 -14.26 -24.24
CA PHE A 3 -19.81 -12.80 -24.31
C PHE A 3 -18.34 -12.43 -24.56
N SER A 4 -17.96 -12.12 -25.80
CA SER A 4 -16.68 -11.49 -26.12
C SER A 4 -16.85 -9.97 -26.00
N PRO A 5 -16.28 -9.32 -24.97
CA PRO A 5 -16.32 -7.86 -24.82
C PRO A 5 -15.49 -7.11 -25.88
N ASP A 6 -14.69 -7.80 -26.69
CA ASP A 6 -13.69 -7.22 -27.58
C ASP A 6 -14.24 -6.58 -28.87
N SER A 7 -15.52 -6.77 -29.20
CA SER A 7 -16.08 -6.31 -30.47
C SER A 7 -16.52 -4.85 -30.49
N LYS A 8 -16.74 -4.21 -29.33
CA LYS A 8 -17.18 -2.81 -29.24
C LYS A 8 -16.03 -1.81 -29.07
N THR A 9 -14.89 -2.21 -28.49
CA THR A 9 -13.75 -1.30 -28.24
C THR A 9 -12.87 -1.08 -29.47
N LYS A 10 -13.00 -1.91 -30.52
CA LYS A 10 -12.14 -1.84 -31.71
C LYS A 10 -12.42 -0.70 -32.70
N LYS A 11 -13.38 0.20 -32.43
CA LYS A 11 -13.86 1.17 -33.43
C LYS A 11 -13.78 2.66 -33.06
N ASP A 12 -13.48 3.03 -31.83
CA ASP A 12 -13.30 4.45 -31.46
C ASP A 12 -11.82 4.79 -31.27
N PRO A 13 -11.24 5.69 -32.09
CA PRO A 13 -9.85 6.14 -31.96
C PRO A 13 -9.58 6.98 -30.68
N SER A 14 -10.60 7.20 -29.85
CA SER A 14 -10.52 7.92 -28.57
C SER A 14 -10.32 7.00 -27.35
N ILE A 15 -10.45 5.67 -27.49
CA ILE A 15 -10.34 4.71 -26.38
C ILE A 15 -9.22 3.71 -26.69
N ASP A 16 -8.03 3.94 -26.11
CA ASP A 16 -6.91 3.01 -26.19
C ASP A 16 -7.06 1.87 -25.17
N GLN A 17 -6.98 0.61 -25.63
CA GLN A 17 -7.03 -0.57 -24.77
C GLN A 17 -5.93 -0.56 -23.70
N THR A 18 -4.79 0.06 -23.99
CA THR A 18 -3.67 0.20 -23.07
C THR A 18 -4.06 1.00 -21.82
N ILE A 19 -4.80 2.10 -22.00
CA ILE A 19 -5.30 2.92 -20.88
C ILE A 19 -6.37 2.21 -20.09
N VAL A 20 -7.25 1.45 -20.75
CA VAL A 20 -8.21 0.58 -20.06
C VAL A 20 -7.50 -0.43 -19.16
N ASN A 21 -6.37 -0.99 -19.62
CA ASN A 21 -5.55 -1.90 -18.83
C ASN A 21 -4.82 -1.19 -17.67
N TYR A 22 -4.34 0.04 -17.86
CA TYR A 22 -3.78 0.87 -16.79
C TYR A 22 -4.83 1.13 -15.70
N ASN A 23 -6.04 1.56 -16.07
CA ASN A 23 -7.12 1.83 -15.11
C ASN A 23 -7.54 0.58 -14.34
N ARG A 24 -7.59 -0.58 -15.01
CA ARG A 24 -7.87 -1.87 -14.35
C ARG A 24 -6.77 -2.21 -13.33
N THR A 25 -5.51 -2.05 -13.72
CA THR A 25 -4.35 -2.33 -12.87
C THR A 25 -4.33 -1.39 -11.66
N GLU A 26 -4.57 -0.09 -11.88
CA GLU A 26 -4.68 0.93 -10.84
C GLU A 26 -5.76 0.56 -9.81
N ALA A 27 -6.96 0.23 -10.26
CA ALA A 27 -8.07 -0.13 -9.39
C ALA A 27 -7.76 -1.37 -8.54
N VAL A 28 -7.16 -2.41 -9.14
CA VAL A 28 -6.78 -3.63 -8.42
C VAL A 28 -5.73 -3.34 -7.35
N PHE A 29 -4.67 -2.60 -7.69
CA PHE A 29 -3.64 -2.24 -6.70
C PHE A 29 -4.18 -1.31 -5.61
N ALA A 30 -5.09 -0.40 -5.93
CA ALA A 30 -5.74 0.46 -4.95
C ALA A 30 -6.57 -0.35 -3.94
N ILE A 31 -7.31 -1.36 -4.40
CA ILE A 31 -8.07 -2.27 -3.52
C ILE A 31 -7.11 -3.06 -2.60
N ILE A 32 -6.02 -3.60 -3.15
CA ILE A 32 -5.01 -4.32 -2.37
C ILE A 32 -4.38 -3.40 -1.32
N ALA A 33 -3.99 -2.19 -1.70
CA ALA A 33 -3.41 -1.20 -0.79
C ALA A 33 -4.38 -0.86 0.35
N LEU A 34 -5.66 -0.67 0.04
CA LEU A 34 -6.70 -0.38 1.03
C LEU A 34 -6.87 -1.53 2.03
N VAL A 35 -6.91 -2.78 1.55
CA VAL A 35 -6.99 -3.96 2.42
C VAL A 35 -5.77 -4.07 3.34
N LEU A 36 -4.56 -3.86 2.80
CA LEU A 36 -3.33 -3.87 3.59
C LEU A 36 -3.32 -2.77 4.66
N MET A 37 -3.81 -1.57 4.35
CA MET A 37 -3.94 -0.49 5.33
C MET A 37 -4.92 -0.84 6.45
N ILE A 38 -6.07 -1.42 6.14
CA ILE A 38 -7.05 -1.85 7.16
C ILE A 38 -6.43 -2.91 8.07
N ILE A 39 -5.79 -3.93 7.50
CA ILE A 39 -5.12 -4.97 8.27
C ILE A 39 -4.01 -4.36 9.14
N GLY A 40 -3.19 -3.48 8.57
CA GLY A 40 -2.11 -2.78 9.29
C GLY A 40 -2.64 -1.94 10.45
N PHE A 41 -3.77 -1.27 10.27
CA PHE A 41 -4.44 -0.51 11.31
C PHE A 41 -4.95 -1.42 12.45
N ILE A 42 -5.64 -2.51 12.13
CA ILE A 42 -6.11 -3.49 13.12
C ILE A 42 -4.94 -4.07 13.92
N PHE A 43 -3.85 -4.47 13.24
CA PHE A 43 -2.64 -4.99 13.90
C PHE A 43 -1.94 -3.94 14.77
N SER A 44 -1.99 -2.67 14.38
CA SER A 44 -1.43 -1.56 15.17
C SER A 44 -2.22 -1.36 16.46
N CYS A 45 -3.56 -1.31 16.37
CA CYS A 45 -4.44 -1.23 17.54
C CYS A 45 -4.25 -2.44 18.46
N TYR A 46 -4.17 -3.64 17.89
CA TYR A 46 -3.95 -4.87 18.64
C TYR A 46 -2.62 -4.86 19.42
N THR A 47 -1.58 -4.28 18.83
CA THR A 47 -0.24 -4.17 19.43
C THR A 47 -0.22 -3.30 20.69
N PHE A 48 -1.12 -2.31 20.80
CA PHE A 48 -1.24 -1.50 22.02
C PHE A 48 -1.87 -2.27 23.18
N ASN A 49 -2.81 -3.16 22.89
CA ASN A 49 -3.45 -4.01 23.91
C ASN A 49 -2.59 -5.22 24.31
N ASN A 50 -1.82 -5.78 23.37
CA ASN A 50 -0.93 -6.92 23.62
C ASN A 50 0.51 -6.56 23.23
N SER A 51 1.28 -6.02 24.19
CA SER A 51 2.63 -5.48 23.95
C SER A 51 3.74 -6.54 23.74
N ARG A 52 3.42 -7.69 23.14
CA ARG A 52 4.44 -8.67 22.74
C ARG A 52 5.27 -8.11 21.58
N TYR A 53 6.59 -8.25 21.65
CA TYR A 53 7.49 -7.65 20.65
C TYR A 53 7.26 -8.19 19.22
N MET A 54 6.79 -9.44 19.09
CA MET A 54 6.52 -10.07 17.79
C MET A 54 5.40 -9.35 17.02
N PHE A 55 4.33 -8.92 17.70
CA PHE A 55 3.22 -8.23 17.04
C PHE A 55 3.64 -6.85 16.49
N LYS A 56 4.55 -6.15 17.20
CA LYS A 56 5.15 -4.90 16.71
C LYS A 56 5.89 -5.08 15.39
N ARG A 57 6.60 -6.20 15.21
CA ARG A 57 7.30 -6.52 13.95
C ARG A 57 6.34 -6.77 12.81
N THR A 58 5.32 -7.58 13.08
CA THR A 58 4.29 -7.90 12.09
C THR A 58 3.53 -6.65 11.65
N ALA A 59 3.12 -5.80 12.61
CA ALA A 59 2.47 -4.53 12.31
C ALA A 59 3.36 -3.61 11.45
N GLY A 60 4.63 -3.47 11.81
CA GLY A 60 5.59 -2.70 11.01
C GLY A 60 5.75 -3.26 9.59
N GLY A 61 5.84 -4.58 9.43
CA GLY A 61 5.91 -5.24 8.14
C GLY A 61 4.69 -4.98 7.26
N ILE A 62 3.48 -5.03 7.83
CA ILE A 62 2.25 -4.74 7.09
C ILE A 62 2.20 -3.28 6.64
N HIS A 63 2.64 -2.32 7.47
CA HIS A 63 2.75 -0.91 7.06
C HIS A 63 3.75 -0.70 5.92
N PHE A 64 4.85 -1.44 5.88
CA PHE A 64 5.77 -1.43 4.73
C PHE A 64 5.13 -2.02 3.46
N LEU A 65 4.33 -3.09 3.58
CA LEU A 65 3.57 -3.63 2.44
C LEU A 65 2.51 -2.63 1.93
N SER A 66 1.83 -1.93 2.83
CA SER A 66 0.92 -0.83 2.49
C SER A 66 1.66 0.32 1.79
N THR A 67 2.87 0.64 2.24
CA THR A 67 3.74 1.65 1.61
C THR A 67 4.10 1.26 0.17
N GLY A 68 4.57 0.02 -0.03
CA GLY A 68 4.93 -0.50 -1.35
C GLY A 68 3.74 -0.54 -2.30
N SER A 69 2.60 -1.05 -1.85
CA SER A 69 1.38 -1.09 -2.68
C SER A 69 0.86 0.30 -3.04
N THR A 70 0.90 1.28 -2.13
CA THR A 70 0.54 2.67 -2.42
C THR A 70 1.49 3.30 -3.45
N LEU A 71 2.79 3.03 -3.33
CA LEU A 71 3.78 3.51 -4.30
C LEU A 71 3.54 2.91 -5.70
N THR A 72 3.19 1.62 -5.78
CA THR A 72 2.80 0.98 -7.04
C THR A 72 1.60 1.67 -7.68
N VAL A 73 0.57 2.06 -6.91
CA VAL A 73 -0.58 2.80 -7.45
C VAL A 73 -0.15 4.15 -8.02
N ILE A 74 0.69 4.90 -7.29
CA ILE A 74 1.22 6.19 -7.75
C ILE A 74 1.98 6.01 -9.08
N GLU A 75 2.85 5.00 -9.17
CA GLU A 75 3.60 4.68 -10.39
C GLU A 75 2.70 4.31 -11.56
N VAL A 76 1.66 3.50 -11.32
CA VAL A 76 0.69 3.13 -12.37
C VAL A 76 -0.02 4.37 -12.91
N VAL A 77 -0.42 5.30 -12.04
CA VAL A 77 -1.07 6.56 -12.43
C VAL A 77 -0.13 7.45 -13.23
N VAL A 78 1.12 7.62 -12.78
CA VAL A 78 2.13 8.44 -13.47
C VAL A 78 2.41 7.89 -14.86
N ASN A 79 2.61 6.56 -14.97
CA ASN A 79 2.86 5.89 -16.25
C ASN A 79 1.64 5.93 -17.18
N SER A 80 0.42 5.84 -16.65
CA SER A 80 -0.81 6.00 -17.42
C SER A 80 -0.85 7.39 -18.09
N ILE A 81 -0.66 8.45 -17.31
CA ILE A 81 -0.67 9.83 -17.82
C ILE A 81 0.46 10.09 -18.83
N GLU A 82 1.66 9.54 -18.59
CA GLU A 82 2.77 9.66 -19.54
C GLU A 82 2.48 8.93 -20.85
N TYR A 83 1.84 7.77 -20.79
CA TYR A 83 1.38 7.05 -21.97
C TYR A 83 0.32 7.85 -22.75
N GLU A 84 -0.67 8.41 -22.06
CA GLU A 84 -1.72 9.23 -22.68
C GLU A 84 -1.14 10.45 -23.40
N LYS A 85 -0.19 11.15 -22.77
CA LYS A 85 0.48 12.31 -23.37
C LYS A 85 1.23 11.97 -24.66
N LYS A 86 1.79 10.77 -24.75
CA LYS A 86 2.62 10.35 -25.89
C LYS A 86 1.79 9.76 -27.04
N HIS A 87 0.70 9.06 -26.74
CA HIS A 87 -0.03 8.27 -27.74
C HIS A 87 -1.43 8.81 -28.05
N MET A 88 -1.95 9.77 -27.28
CA MET A 88 -3.27 10.37 -27.51
C MET A 88 -3.21 11.89 -27.70
N PRO A 89 -2.69 12.37 -28.86
CA PRO A 89 -2.62 13.80 -29.17
C PRO A 89 -4.00 14.47 -29.35
N PHE A 90 -5.07 13.68 -29.54
CA PHE A 90 -6.45 14.16 -29.59
C PHE A 90 -6.95 14.59 -28.21
N THR A 91 -6.62 13.83 -27.16
CA THR A 91 -6.98 14.13 -25.77
C THR A 91 -5.99 15.10 -25.13
N TYR A 92 -4.71 15.03 -25.52
CA TYR A 92 -3.63 15.88 -25.04
C TYR A 92 -3.01 16.68 -26.21
N PRO A 93 -3.63 17.81 -26.62
CA PRO A 93 -3.07 18.64 -27.67
C PRO A 93 -1.72 19.25 -27.21
N PRO A 94 -0.76 19.45 -28.14
CA PRO A 94 0.53 20.03 -27.81
C PRO A 94 0.36 21.43 -27.19
N GLY A 95 0.84 21.60 -25.96
CA GLY A 95 0.66 22.82 -25.16
C GLY A 95 -0.40 22.74 -24.05
N ALA A 96 -1.13 21.63 -23.94
CA ALA A 96 -2.07 21.43 -22.84
C ALA A 96 -1.36 21.27 -21.49
N THR A 97 -1.77 22.06 -20.48
CA THR A 97 -1.28 21.94 -19.11
C THR A 97 -2.10 20.92 -18.34
N HIS A 98 -1.49 19.79 -17.97
CA HIS A 98 -2.11 18.80 -17.07
C HIS A 98 -1.75 19.11 -15.62
N ARG A 99 -2.74 19.15 -14.73
CA ARG A 99 -2.55 19.39 -13.30
C ARG A 99 -3.07 18.20 -12.50
N TYR A 100 -2.25 17.67 -11.60
CA TYR A 100 -2.68 16.62 -10.68
C TYR A 100 -3.75 17.14 -9.72
N GLY A 101 -4.79 16.34 -9.49
CA GLY A 101 -5.82 16.63 -8.50
C GLY A 101 -5.36 16.41 -7.06
N TYR A 102 -6.20 16.81 -6.10
CA TYR A 102 -5.93 16.65 -4.66
C TYR A 102 -5.68 15.20 -4.25
N SER A 103 -6.31 14.23 -4.92
CA SER A 103 -6.14 12.79 -4.66
C SER A 103 -4.69 12.33 -4.81
N PHE A 104 -3.93 12.93 -5.74
CA PHE A 104 -2.52 12.58 -5.94
C PHE A 104 -1.66 13.05 -4.77
N VAL A 105 -1.93 14.25 -4.25
CA VAL A 105 -1.25 14.77 -3.05
C VAL A 105 -1.60 13.93 -1.82
N LEU A 106 -2.87 13.53 -1.69
CA LEU A 106 -3.31 12.62 -0.63
C LEU A 106 -2.61 11.26 -0.70
N ALA A 107 -2.39 10.71 -1.89
CA ALA A 107 -1.67 9.45 -2.05
C ALA A 107 -0.23 9.53 -1.52
N TRP A 108 0.49 10.63 -1.81
CA TRP A 108 1.82 10.87 -1.26
C TRP A 108 1.82 11.06 0.26
N LEU A 109 0.81 11.73 0.81
CA LEU A 109 0.65 11.85 2.26
C LEU A 109 0.46 10.47 2.89
N VAL A 110 -0.44 9.64 2.33
CA VAL A 110 -0.69 8.27 2.80
C VAL A 110 0.58 7.42 2.74
N PHE A 111 1.35 7.54 1.66
CA PHE A 111 2.66 6.88 1.52
C PHE A 111 3.61 7.27 2.67
N VAL A 112 3.79 8.58 2.92
CA VAL A 112 4.68 9.07 3.99
C VAL A 112 4.20 8.59 5.36
N CYS A 113 2.89 8.66 5.64
CA CYS A 113 2.33 8.20 6.91
C CYS A 113 2.53 6.71 7.15
N ASN A 114 2.31 5.86 6.14
CA ASN A 114 2.55 4.41 6.24
C ASN A 114 4.05 4.12 6.43
N LEU A 115 4.92 4.84 5.72
CA LEU A 115 6.37 4.68 5.84
C LEU A 115 6.87 5.04 7.24
N LEU A 116 6.43 6.20 7.76
CA LEU A 116 6.77 6.64 9.12
C LEU A 116 6.23 5.67 10.17
N SER A 117 5.01 5.15 9.99
CA SER A 117 4.42 4.16 10.88
C SER A 117 5.23 2.85 10.87
N GLY A 118 5.58 2.34 9.69
CA GLY A 118 6.44 1.15 9.53
C GLY A 118 7.78 1.32 10.22
N CYS A 119 8.47 2.44 9.97
CA CYS A 119 9.73 2.79 10.63
C CYS A 119 9.58 2.86 12.15
N ALA A 120 8.54 3.55 12.66
CA ALA A 120 8.28 3.67 14.09
C ALA A 120 8.08 2.29 14.74
N PHE A 121 7.23 1.43 14.15
CA PHE A 121 7.01 0.08 14.67
C PHE A 121 8.30 -0.75 14.71
N PHE A 122 9.16 -0.67 13.69
CA PHE A 122 10.44 -1.37 13.68
C PHE A 122 11.42 -0.83 14.74
N ILE A 123 11.55 0.50 14.86
CA ILE A 123 12.44 1.14 15.85
C ILE A 123 11.98 0.79 17.27
N PHE A 124 10.67 0.83 17.54
CA PHE A 124 10.10 0.53 18.85
C PHE A 124 9.89 -0.97 19.12
N SER A 125 10.12 -1.85 18.14
CA SER A 125 10.02 -3.31 18.27
C SER A 125 11.26 -3.97 18.92
N ARG A 126 12.20 -3.19 19.44
CA ARG A 126 13.38 -3.73 20.14
C ARG A 126 12.98 -4.70 21.26
N LYS A 127 13.46 -5.96 21.15
CA LYS A 127 13.30 -7.00 22.16
C LYS A 127 13.87 -6.49 23.49
N ARG A 128 13.02 -6.25 24.49
CA ARG A 128 13.48 -5.92 25.85
C ARG A 128 13.74 -7.23 26.58
N LYS A 129 14.96 -7.44 27.06
CA LYS A 129 15.35 -8.62 27.86
C LYS A 129 15.43 -8.24 29.34
N GLY A 130 15.02 -9.14 30.23
CA GLY A 130 15.21 -9.02 31.68
C GLY A 130 14.39 -7.90 32.34
N GLN A 131 15.00 -7.20 33.32
CA GLN A 131 14.38 -6.17 34.17
C GLN A 131 13.85 -4.91 33.45
N LYS A 132 13.98 -4.82 32.11
CA LYS A 132 13.46 -3.70 31.29
C LYS A 132 12.06 -3.96 30.72
N ALA A 133 11.48 -5.13 30.98
CA ALA A 133 10.11 -5.45 30.62
C ALA A 133 9.13 -4.73 31.58
N PRO A 134 7.99 -4.18 31.09
CA PRO A 134 7.04 -3.46 31.95
C PRO A 134 6.37 -4.33 33.02
N ASN A 135 6.26 -5.65 32.79
CA ASN A 135 5.68 -6.63 33.70
C ASN A 135 6.38 -7.98 33.53
N GLU A 136 6.40 -8.80 34.60
CA GLU A 136 6.99 -10.15 34.58
C GLU A 136 6.30 -11.08 33.58
N GLU A 137 4.99 -10.97 33.38
CA GLU A 137 4.24 -11.75 32.39
C GLU A 137 4.73 -11.49 30.95
N ILE A 138 5.02 -10.22 30.62
CA ILE A 138 5.55 -9.82 29.31
C ILE A 138 7.02 -10.28 29.18
N ALA A 139 7.79 -10.20 30.27
CA ALA A 139 9.16 -10.72 30.31
C ALA A 139 9.19 -12.24 30.05
N MET A 140 8.25 -12.97 30.66
CA MET A 140 8.12 -14.42 30.56
C MET A 140 7.61 -14.86 29.18
N ALA A 141 6.68 -14.12 28.57
CA ALA A 141 6.18 -14.39 27.21
C ALA A 141 7.22 -14.14 26.09
N ASP A 142 8.26 -13.36 26.38
CA ASP A 142 9.40 -13.05 25.49
C ASP A 142 10.63 -13.95 25.73
N CYS A 143 10.62 -14.74 26.81
CA CYS A 143 11.59 -15.79 27.09
C CYS A 143 11.33 -17.03 26.22
N PRO A 144 12.38 -17.77 25.83
CA PRO A 144 12.21 -19.03 25.12
C PRO A 144 11.51 -20.03 26.05
N THR A 145 10.33 -20.53 25.64
CA THR A 145 9.69 -21.67 26.28
C THR A 145 10.56 -22.89 26.04
N ILE A 146 11.28 -23.34 27.06
CA ILE A 146 12.01 -24.61 27.02
C ILE A 146 10.95 -25.72 27.07
N ILE A 147 10.49 -26.20 25.91
CA ILE A 147 9.71 -27.43 25.80
C ILE A 147 10.72 -28.57 25.90
N GLY A 148 10.91 -29.08 27.11
CA GLY A 148 11.71 -30.27 27.35
C GLY A 148 12.78 -30.08 28.43
N ARG A 149 12.44 -30.51 29.64
CA ARG A 149 13.14 -31.63 30.27
C ARG A 149 12.13 -32.50 31.00
#